data_AF-A0A9W9FGR2-F1
#
_entry.id   AF-A0A9W9FGR2-F1
#
_cell.length_a   1.000
_cell.length_b   1.000
_cell.length_c   1.000
_cell.angle_alpha   90.00
_cell.angle_beta   90.00
_cell.angle_gamma   90.00
#
_symmetry.space_group_name_H-M   'P 1'
#
loop_
_entity.id
_entity.type
_entity.pdbx_description
1 polymer ?
#
loop_
_entity_poly.entity_id
_entity_poly.type
_entity_poly.pdbx_seq_one_letter_code
_entity_poly.pdbx_strand_id
1 'polypeptide(L)'
;MKTLRAANSAEALSCTFWHLFRISVSFALLFVDNTILIAAVVLARLQSVAGWRPAALRDVRFYPKTVLITGIGTAHGLALARAWEAQGHRVVGADVADLDLSVRSGGSVSKALVAFYRVPKDHYISRILDIVHREKVDIWIPCSPKATVIEDATARQVIESRTSCRCIAFDAELAARFIHTDSFRQFLAERNLPVLERHQVHSRDSIHKILHRSPSKSYQIRRLGSSANEAVVVLPKRTLSKTYSEVSEIQISQELPWVLQQQTRLGEFYADILVVRGHVHAIKVRLAEARSPHWGASRLDEALATGIHRLMQNFAEKGGTRMTGHLSVRLLVDEEFDHSSVRHTIHISDCVPGAAAVENLVRDATCPVAGYLAIISSEADRAGWKVTATLSPSFHPGSALIGNDTAIQILSRLLSLDLVKRGAAILEKELVPFLFWRDSRFSYHDPLPWWWHVHVYQPFREVWLLVKQIRETGLVNGPIKI
;
A
#
# COMPACT_ATOMS: atom_id res chain seq x y z
N MET A 1 26.03 -25.55 20.75
CA MET A 1 25.58 -26.36 19.59
C MET A 1 24.26 -27.10 19.81
N LYS A 2 24.00 -27.75 20.97
CA LYS A 2 22.70 -28.43 21.23
C LYS A 2 21.51 -27.45 21.36
N THR A 3 21.72 -26.29 21.96
CA THR A 3 20.68 -25.25 22.14
C THR A 3 20.26 -24.58 20.84
N LEU A 4 21.19 -24.35 19.91
CA LEU A 4 20.91 -23.77 18.60
C LEU A 4 20.10 -24.72 17.70
N ARG A 5 20.39 -26.04 17.75
CA ARG A 5 19.60 -27.05 17.01
C ARG A 5 18.17 -27.20 17.54
N ALA A 6 17.99 -27.11 18.87
CA ALA A 6 16.67 -27.17 19.48
C ALA A 6 15.80 -25.96 19.13
N ALA A 7 16.39 -24.75 19.11
CA ALA A 7 15.70 -23.52 18.69
C ALA A 7 15.23 -23.61 17.23
N ASN A 8 16.11 -24.07 16.33
CA ASN A 8 15.77 -24.24 14.91
C ASN A 8 14.68 -25.30 14.69
N SER A 9 14.65 -26.38 15.48
CA SER A 9 13.57 -27.38 15.41
C SER A 9 12.23 -26.87 15.93
N ALA A 10 12.25 -26.03 16.97
CA ALA A 10 11.03 -25.45 17.55
C ALA A 10 10.39 -24.42 16.60
N GLU A 11 11.20 -23.59 15.93
CA GLU A 11 10.72 -22.66 14.89
C GLU A 11 10.15 -23.40 13.68
N ALA A 12 10.81 -24.47 13.22
CA ALA A 12 10.32 -25.28 12.11
C ALA A 12 9.00 -26.01 12.43
N LEU A 13 8.86 -26.54 13.65
CA LEU A 13 7.61 -27.15 14.12
C LEU A 13 6.49 -26.11 14.25
N SER A 14 6.79 -24.93 14.77
CA SER A 14 5.84 -23.82 14.84
C SER A 14 5.38 -23.37 13.45
N CYS A 15 6.29 -23.30 12.48
CA CYS A 15 5.96 -22.92 11.10
C CYS A 15 5.03 -23.96 10.46
N THR A 16 5.37 -25.24 10.60
CA THR A 16 4.56 -26.37 10.09
C THR A 16 3.16 -26.39 10.71
N PHE A 17 3.07 -26.17 12.02
CA PHE A 17 1.80 -26.09 12.73
C PHE A 17 0.88 -25.01 12.14
N TRP A 18 1.40 -23.80 11.89
CA TRP A 18 0.59 -22.71 11.34
C TRP A 18 0.08 -23.00 9.92
N HIS A 19 0.89 -23.64 9.07
CA HIS A 19 0.44 -24.06 7.74
C HIS A 19 -0.71 -25.07 7.83
N LEU A 20 -0.58 -26.10 8.67
CA LEU A 20 -1.62 -27.12 8.88
C LEU A 20 -2.88 -26.56 9.56
N PHE A 21 -2.71 -25.61 10.48
CA PHE A 21 -3.79 -24.91 11.15
C PHE A 21 -4.66 -24.15 10.13
N ARG A 22 -4.04 -23.35 9.25
CA ARG A 22 -4.76 -22.61 8.19
C ARG A 22 -5.51 -23.54 7.24
N ILE A 23 -4.90 -24.65 6.85
CA ILE A 23 -5.55 -25.66 6.01
C ILE A 23 -6.77 -26.24 6.75
N SER A 24 -6.60 -26.64 8.01
CA SER A 24 -7.69 -27.20 8.83
C SER A 24 -8.85 -26.23 9.03
N VAL A 25 -8.55 -24.95 9.32
CA VAL A 25 -9.58 -23.90 9.48
C VAL A 25 -10.35 -23.69 8.18
N SER A 26 -9.66 -23.65 7.03
CA SER A 26 -10.31 -23.57 5.72
C SER A 26 -11.30 -24.72 5.49
N PHE A 27 -10.92 -25.95 5.84
CA PHE A 27 -11.81 -27.11 5.70
C PHE A 27 -12.97 -27.10 6.69
N ALA A 28 -12.73 -26.68 7.93
CA ALA A 28 -13.76 -26.60 8.97
C ALA A 28 -14.84 -25.55 8.64
N LEU A 29 -14.44 -24.40 8.07
CA LEU A 29 -15.36 -23.32 7.73
C LEU A 29 -16.06 -23.50 6.37
N LEU A 30 -15.61 -24.47 5.56
CA LEU A 30 -16.13 -24.71 4.21
C LEU A 30 -17.67 -24.80 4.15
N PHE A 31 -18.31 -25.47 5.11
CA PHE A 31 -19.76 -25.60 5.13
C PHE A 31 -20.44 -24.24 5.35
N VAL A 32 -19.98 -23.48 6.35
CA VAL A 32 -20.51 -22.15 6.67
C VAL A 32 -20.30 -21.20 5.49
N ASP A 33 -19.10 -21.18 4.93
CA ASP A 33 -18.73 -20.30 3.84
C ASP A 33 -19.44 -20.64 2.53
N ASN A 34 -19.76 -21.93 2.29
CA ASN A 34 -20.64 -22.35 1.19
C ASN A 34 -22.07 -21.82 1.37
N THR A 35 -22.62 -21.82 2.59
CA THR A 35 -23.96 -21.24 2.82
C THR A 35 -23.97 -19.73 2.56
N ILE A 36 -22.92 -19.02 2.97
CA ILE A 36 -22.74 -17.58 2.70
C ILE A 36 -22.62 -17.33 1.20
N LEU A 37 -21.83 -18.14 0.49
CA LEU A 37 -21.67 -18.03 -0.96
C LEU A 37 -23.01 -18.23 -1.69
N ILE A 38 -23.78 -19.26 -1.33
CA ILE A 38 -25.09 -19.53 -1.93
C ILE A 38 -26.04 -18.37 -1.65
N ALA A 39 -26.12 -17.89 -0.40
CA ALA A 39 -26.96 -16.75 -0.03
C ALA A 39 -26.58 -15.47 -0.80
N ALA A 40 -25.28 -15.22 -0.98
CA ALA A 40 -24.78 -14.09 -1.75
C ALA A 40 -25.12 -14.19 -3.24
N VAL A 41 -25.02 -15.38 -3.84
CA VAL A 41 -25.39 -15.60 -5.24
C VAL A 41 -26.90 -15.46 -5.45
N VAL A 42 -27.72 -16.00 -4.53
CA VAL A 42 -29.18 -15.94 -4.60
C VAL A 42 -29.66 -14.50 -4.54
N LEU A 43 -29.24 -13.73 -3.54
CA LEU A 43 -29.76 -12.36 -3.37
C LEU A 43 -29.11 -11.37 -4.37
N ALA A 44 -27.94 -11.67 -4.95
CA ALA A 44 -27.42 -10.95 -6.13
C ALA A 44 -28.26 -11.21 -7.39
N ARG A 45 -28.78 -12.43 -7.60
CA ARG A 45 -29.72 -12.73 -8.69
C ARG A 45 -31.07 -12.05 -8.50
N LEU A 46 -31.57 -12.00 -7.26
CA LEU A 46 -32.83 -11.30 -6.96
C LEU A 46 -32.71 -9.79 -7.27
N GLN A 47 -31.58 -9.18 -6.94
CA GLN A 47 -31.31 -7.77 -7.23
C GLN A 47 -31.10 -7.48 -8.72
N SER A 48 -30.49 -8.40 -9.49
CA SER A 48 -30.31 -8.20 -10.93
C SER A 48 -31.64 -8.26 -11.69
N VAL A 49 -32.57 -9.11 -11.25
CA VAL A 49 -33.96 -9.15 -11.76
C VAL A 49 -34.72 -7.86 -11.41
N ALA A 50 -34.41 -7.22 -10.28
CA ALA A 50 -34.97 -5.93 -9.87
C ALA A 50 -34.44 -4.71 -10.67
N GLY A 51 -33.68 -4.92 -11.76
CA GLY A 51 -33.44 -3.88 -12.76
C GLY A 51 -32.25 -2.94 -12.51
N TRP A 52 -31.30 -3.34 -11.66
CA TRP A 52 -30.08 -2.58 -11.35
C TRP A 52 -29.04 -2.71 -12.47
N ARG A 53 -29.41 -2.34 -13.70
CA ARG A 53 -28.43 -2.11 -14.77
C ARG A 53 -27.68 -0.80 -14.48
N PRO A 54 -26.34 -0.76 -14.58
CA PRO A 54 -25.57 0.46 -14.43
C PRO A 54 -26.15 1.59 -15.29
N ALA A 55 -26.39 2.75 -14.70
CA ALA A 55 -26.90 3.92 -15.40
C ALA A 55 -26.01 4.32 -16.60
N ALA A 56 -24.71 4.04 -16.52
CA ALA A 56 -23.73 4.27 -17.59
C ALA A 56 -24.03 3.49 -18.87
N LEU A 57 -24.58 2.27 -18.78
CA LEU A 57 -24.95 1.48 -19.97
C LEU A 57 -26.23 1.98 -20.66
N ARG A 58 -26.93 2.95 -20.05
CA ARG A 58 -28.13 3.59 -20.65
C ARG A 58 -27.78 4.85 -21.44
N ASP A 59 -26.55 5.36 -21.33
CA ASP A 59 -26.10 6.51 -22.10
C ASP A 59 -25.66 6.08 -23.50
N VAL A 60 -26.33 6.62 -24.52
CA VAL A 60 -26.05 6.34 -25.94
C VAL A 60 -24.64 6.81 -26.35
N ARG A 61 -24.04 7.74 -25.60
CA ARG A 61 -22.68 8.25 -25.87
C ARG A 61 -21.59 7.49 -25.10
N PHE A 62 -21.94 6.52 -24.27
CA PHE A 62 -20.95 5.78 -23.49
C PHE A 62 -20.19 4.78 -24.37
N TYR A 63 -18.89 4.99 -24.51
CA TYR A 63 -18.01 4.05 -25.21
C TYR A 63 -17.18 3.24 -24.19
N PRO A 64 -17.42 1.91 -24.05
CA PRO A 64 -16.70 1.09 -23.11
C PRO A 64 -15.22 0.99 -23.50
N LYS A 65 -14.33 1.36 -22.59
CA LYS A 65 -12.88 1.16 -22.71
C LYS A 65 -12.47 -0.22 -22.20
N THR A 66 -11.41 -0.76 -22.81
CA THR A 66 -10.76 -1.99 -22.33
C THR A 66 -9.61 -1.63 -21.41
N VAL A 67 -9.70 -2.06 -20.15
CA VAL A 67 -8.67 -1.82 -19.13
C VAL A 67 -7.98 -3.13 -18.77
N LEU A 68 -6.64 -3.14 -18.77
CA LEU A 68 -5.82 -4.21 -18.23
C LEU A 68 -5.37 -3.83 -16.83
N ILE A 69 -5.65 -4.68 -15.85
CA ILE A 69 -5.18 -4.50 -14.47
C ILE A 69 -4.27 -5.68 -14.13
N THR A 70 -3.00 -5.42 -13.83
CA THR A 70 -2.08 -6.45 -13.31
C THR A 70 -2.11 -6.46 -11.79
N GLY A 71 -2.02 -7.62 -11.15
CA GLY A 71 -2.12 -7.74 -9.69
C GLY A 71 -3.57 -7.93 -9.19
N ILE A 72 -4.44 -8.53 -10.00
CA ILE A 72 -5.82 -8.87 -9.65
C ILE A 72 -5.92 -9.78 -8.41
N GLY A 73 -4.90 -10.58 -8.11
CA GLY A 73 -4.84 -11.39 -6.89
C GLY A 73 -4.80 -10.57 -5.59
N THR A 74 -4.50 -9.27 -5.69
CA THR A 74 -4.53 -8.34 -4.57
C THR A 74 -5.94 -7.78 -4.33
N ALA A 75 -6.23 -7.39 -3.10
CA ALA A 75 -7.53 -6.80 -2.76
C ALA A 75 -7.80 -5.49 -3.50
N HIS A 76 -6.80 -4.62 -3.63
CA HIS A 76 -6.93 -3.34 -4.32
C HIS A 76 -7.03 -3.49 -5.84
N GLY A 77 -6.30 -4.43 -6.45
CA GLY A 77 -6.45 -4.75 -7.87
C GLY A 77 -7.86 -5.26 -8.20
N LEU A 78 -8.40 -6.15 -7.35
CA LEU A 78 -9.76 -6.66 -7.49
C LEU A 78 -10.84 -5.58 -7.25
N ALA A 79 -10.66 -4.73 -6.24
CA ALA A 79 -11.55 -3.60 -5.97
C ALA A 79 -11.61 -2.65 -7.17
N LEU A 80 -10.44 -2.36 -7.77
CA LEU A 80 -10.36 -1.54 -8.97
C LEU A 80 -11.09 -2.21 -10.14
N ALA A 81 -10.85 -3.50 -10.39
CA ALA A 81 -11.53 -4.27 -11.44
C ALA A 81 -13.06 -4.20 -11.33
N ARG A 82 -13.59 -4.40 -10.11
CA ARG A 82 -15.03 -4.29 -9.85
C ARG A 82 -15.55 -2.89 -10.10
N ALA A 83 -14.80 -1.85 -9.73
CA ALA A 83 -15.20 -0.47 -9.98
C ALA A 83 -15.27 -0.13 -11.48
N TRP A 84 -14.33 -0.63 -12.28
CA TRP A 84 -14.35 -0.46 -13.74
C TRP A 84 -15.52 -1.21 -14.37
N GLU A 85 -15.78 -2.46 -13.96
CA GLU A 85 -16.92 -3.23 -14.46
C GLU A 85 -18.27 -2.60 -14.07
N ALA A 86 -18.39 -2.09 -12.83
CA ALA A 86 -19.58 -1.39 -12.38
C ALA A 86 -19.87 -0.11 -13.19
N GLN A 87 -18.86 0.50 -13.79
CA GLN A 87 -19.01 1.64 -14.71
C GLN A 87 -19.24 1.22 -16.17
N GLY A 88 -19.33 -0.08 -16.46
CA GLY A 88 -19.62 -0.62 -17.79
C GLY A 88 -18.40 -0.80 -18.69
N HIS A 89 -17.18 -0.69 -18.14
CA HIS A 89 -15.95 -0.91 -18.89
C HIS A 89 -15.55 -2.39 -18.96
N ARG A 90 -14.77 -2.73 -19.98
CA ARG A 90 -14.28 -4.10 -20.18
C ARG A 90 -12.99 -4.29 -19.40
N VAL A 91 -12.98 -5.21 -18.45
CA VAL A 91 -11.80 -5.46 -17.60
C VAL A 91 -11.10 -6.75 -17.98
N VAL A 92 -9.81 -6.66 -18.26
CA VAL A 92 -8.90 -7.80 -18.42
C VAL A 92 -8.00 -7.85 -17.19
N GLY A 93 -7.97 -9.00 -16.55
CA GLY A 93 -7.15 -9.24 -15.38
C GLY A 93 -5.84 -9.95 -15.72
N ALA A 94 -4.76 -9.61 -15.03
CA ALA A 94 -3.54 -10.38 -15.07
C ALA A 94 -2.87 -10.49 -13.70
N ASP A 95 -2.14 -11.56 -13.45
CA ASP A 95 -1.29 -11.72 -12.27
C ASP A 95 0.11 -12.16 -12.62
N VAL A 96 1.10 -11.54 -11.95
CA VAL A 96 2.50 -11.93 -12.03
C VAL A 96 2.71 -13.19 -11.21
N ALA A 97 3.24 -14.23 -11.86
CA ALA A 97 3.55 -15.50 -11.23
C ALA A 97 4.94 -15.45 -10.61
N ASP A 98 5.02 -15.66 -9.29
CA ASP A 98 6.30 -15.80 -8.55
C ASP A 98 6.53 -17.22 -8.03
N LEU A 99 5.48 -18.04 -8.05
CA LEU A 99 5.49 -19.41 -7.59
C LEU A 99 4.96 -20.26 -8.75
N ASP A 100 5.57 -21.40 -9.01
CA ASP A 100 5.09 -22.41 -9.96
C ASP A 100 3.81 -23.13 -9.48
N LEU A 101 3.10 -22.53 -8.52
CA LEU A 101 1.77 -22.94 -8.08
C LEU A 101 0.83 -22.94 -9.28
N SER A 102 0.35 -24.11 -9.72
CA SER A 102 -0.57 -24.24 -10.85
C SER A 102 -1.94 -23.56 -10.62
N VAL A 103 -2.27 -23.26 -9.37
CA VAL A 103 -3.57 -22.71 -8.95
C VAL A 103 -3.67 -21.21 -9.23
N ARG A 104 -4.84 -20.78 -9.74
CA ARG A 104 -5.14 -19.37 -10.01
C ARG A 104 -5.45 -18.61 -8.72
N SER A 105 -5.18 -17.30 -8.71
CA SER A 105 -5.49 -16.42 -7.58
C SER A 105 -7.00 -16.26 -7.38
N GLY A 106 -7.42 -15.85 -6.17
CA GLY A 106 -8.83 -15.54 -5.88
C GLY A 106 -9.44 -14.51 -6.83
N GLY A 107 -8.73 -13.43 -7.13
CA GLY A 107 -9.24 -12.41 -8.06
C GLY A 107 -9.51 -12.93 -9.47
N SER A 108 -8.82 -14.00 -9.91
CA SER A 108 -8.98 -14.56 -11.26
C SER A 108 -10.37 -15.13 -11.57
N VAL A 109 -11.15 -15.46 -10.55
CA VAL A 109 -12.51 -16.02 -10.68
C VAL A 109 -13.58 -14.95 -10.48
N SER A 110 -13.20 -13.67 -10.42
CA SER A 110 -14.15 -12.57 -10.31
C SER A 110 -15.00 -12.45 -11.58
N LYS A 111 -16.30 -12.23 -11.39
CA LYS A 111 -17.21 -11.94 -12.50
C LYS A 111 -16.90 -10.61 -13.20
N ALA A 112 -16.14 -9.72 -12.55
CA ALA A 112 -15.79 -8.42 -13.10
C ALA A 112 -14.83 -8.53 -14.29
N LEU A 113 -14.16 -9.67 -14.45
CA LEU A 113 -13.15 -9.90 -15.47
C LEU A 113 -13.75 -10.60 -16.68
N VAL A 114 -13.46 -10.08 -17.87
CA VAL A 114 -13.81 -10.74 -19.14
C VAL A 114 -12.76 -11.78 -19.53
N ALA A 115 -11.50 -11.57 -19.15
CA ALA A 115 -10.41 -12.50 -19.36
C ALA A 115 -9.38 -12.39 -18.24
N PHE A 116 -8.69 -13.49 -17.96
CA PHE A 116 -7.61 -13.55 -16.97
C PHE A 116 -6.36 -14.20 -17.55
N TYR A 117 -5.21 -13.56 -17.31
CA TYR A 117 -3.90 -14.01 -17.79
C TYR A 117 -2.91 -14.20 -16.64
N ARG A 118 -2.11 -15.26 -16.74
CA ARG A 118 -0.96 -15.46 -15.87
C ARG A 118 0.31 -15.04 -16.58
N VAL A 119 1.08 -14.19 -15.94
CA VAL A 119 2.28 -13.58 -16.53
C VAL A 119 3.52 -14.11 -15.79
N PRO A 120 4.37 -14.94 -16.43
CA PRO A 120 5.65 -15.34 -15.87
C PRO A 120 6.56 -14.12 -15.68
N LYS A 121 7.29 -14.06 -14.56
CA LYS A 121 8.16 -12.92 -14.25
C LYS A 121 9.25 -12.71 -15.30
N ASP A 122 9.89 -13.78 -15.77
CA ASP A 122 10.97 -13.72 -16.77
C ASP A 122 10.53 -13.14 -18.12
N HIS A 123 9.24 -13.22 -18.42
CA HIS A 123 8.65 -12.73 -19.66
C HIS A 123 7.63 -11.61 -19.39
N TYR A 124 7.79 -10.87 -18.29
CA TYR A 124 6.81 -9.88 -17.84
C TYR A 124 6.45 -8.89 -18.96
N ILE A 125 7.44 -8.18 -19.49
CA ILE A 125 7.24 -7.10 -20.47
C ILE A 125 6.62 -7.64 -21.77
N SER A 126 7.16 -8.73 -22.31
CA SER A 126 6.68 -9.31 -23.59
C SER A 126 5.26 -9.83 -23.46
N ARG A 127 4.93 -10.51 -22.35
CA ARG A 127 3.57 -11.02 -22.12
C ARG A 127 2.54 -9.92 -21.89
N ILE A 128 2.89 -8.85 -21.19
CA ILE A 128 1.97 -7.71 -21.06
C ILE A 128 1.72 -7.08 -22.43
N LEU A 129 2.75 -6.90 -23.26
CA LEU A 129 2.60 -6.41 -24.63
C LEU A 129 1.68 -7.30 -25.48
N ASP A 130 1.86 -8.63 -25.40
CA ASP A 130 1.00 -9.60 -26.11
C ASP A 130 -0.47 -9.48 -25.68
N ILE A 131 -0.72 -9.37 -24.37
CA ILE A 131 -2.07 -9.20 -23.83
C ILE A 131 -2.67 -7.89 -24.32
N VAL A 132 -1.92 -6.79 -24.26
CA VAL A 132 -2.36 -5.48 -24.75
C VAL A 132 -2.77 -5.55 -26.22
N HIS A 133 -1.98 -6.21 -27.06
CA HIS A 133 -2.27 -6.34 -28.48
C HIS A 133 -3.49 -7.23 -28.74
N ARG A 134 -3.54 -8.40 -28.11
CA ARG A 134 -4.63 -9.38 -28.26
C ARG A 134 -5.97 -8.83 -27.82
N GLU A 135 -5.99 -8.14 -26.68
CA GLU A 135 -7.22 -7.65 -26.04
C GLU A 135 -7.60 -6.23 -26.47
N LYS A 136 -6.75 -5.56 -27.28
CA LYS A 136 -6.90 -4.16 -27.69
C LYS A 136 -7.11 -3.24 -26.49
N VAL A 137 -6.19 -3.32 -25.54
CA VAL A 137 -6.26 -2.57 -24.28
C VAL A 137 -6.09 -1.08 -24.54
N ASP A 138 -6.99 -0.27 -23.99
CA ASP A 138 -6.93 1.19 -24.01
C ASP A 138 -6.10 1.75 -22.85
N ILE A 139 -6.26 1.18 -21.65
CA ILE A 139 -5.58 1.61 -20.42
C ILE A 139 -4.95 0.42 -19.72
N TRP A 140 -3.67 0.53 -19.35
CA TRP A 140 -3.00 -0.43 -18.48
C TRP A 140 -2.70 0.17 -17.10
N ILE A 141 -3.08 -0.54 -16.04
CA ILE A 141 -2.90 -0.14 -14.64
C ILE A 141 -2.13 -1.22 -13.87
N PRO A 142 -0.86 -0.95 -13.48
CA PRO A 142 -0.10 -1.89 -12.67
C PRO A 142 -0.47 -1.80 -11.18
N CYS A 143 -1.00 -2.90 -10.64
CA CYS A 143 -1.35 -3.04 -9.22
C CYS A 143 -0.62 -4.22 -8.55
N SER A 144 0.30 -4.89 -9.26
CA SER A 144 1.02 -6.05 -8.75
C SER A 144 2.23 -5.62 -7.91
N PRO A 145 2.31 -6.00 -6.62
CA PRO A 145 3.50 -5.71 -5.78
C PRO A 145 4.72 -6.58 -6.16
N LYS A 146 4.55 -7.51 -7.10
CA LYS A 146 5.57 -8.49 -7.51
C LYS A 146 6.47 -7.99 -8.63
N ALA A 147 5.94 -7.04 -9.42
CA ALA A 147 6.69 -6.30 -10.41
C ALA A 147 7.33 -5.09 -9.73
N THR A 148 8.56 -4.80 -10.10
CA THR A 148 9.27 -3.61 -9.66
C THR A 148 8.81 -2.39 -10.46
N VAL A 149 8.96 -1.21 -9.87
CA VAL A 149 8.59 0.06 -10.51
C VAL A 149 9.40 0.30 -11.80
N ILE A 150 10.63 -0.21 -11.87
CA ILE A 150 11.46 -0.15 -13.08
C ILE A 150 10.95 -1.09 -14.18
N GLU A 151 10.54 -2.32 -13.82
CA GLU A 151 9.91 -3.24 -14.78
C GLU A 151 8.62 -2.65 -15.34
N ASP A 152 7.78 -2.03 -14.50
CA ASP A 152 6.56 -1.36 -14.94
C ASP A 152 6.83 -0.15 -15.85
N ALA A 153 7.84 0.66 -15.51
CA ALA A 153 8.26 1.80 -16.33
C ALA A 153 8.82 1.35 -17.70
N THR A 154 9.58 0.26 -17.72
CA THR A 154 10.12 -0.32 -18.95
C THR A 154 8.99 -0.91 -19.81
N ALA A 155 8.06 -1.64 -19.19
CA ALA A 155 6.87 -2.16 -19.86
C ALA A 155 6.04 -1.02 -20.48
N ARG A 156 5.82 0.07 -19.73
CA ARG A 156 5.15 1.28 -20.25
C ARG A 156 5.82 1.79 -21.53
N GLN A 157 7.13 1.97 -21.52
CA GLN A 157 7.86 2.49 -22.67
C GLN A 157 7.69 1.59 -23.91
N VAL A 158 7.73 0.27 -23.72
CA VAL A 158 7.54 -0.70 -24.81
C VAL A 158 6.08 -0.72 -25.32
N ILE A 159 5.11 -0.63 -24.41
CA ILE A 159 3.68 -0.66 -24.76
C ILE A 159 3.27 0.62 -25.50
N GLU A 160 3.61 1.79 -24.97
CA GLU A 160 3.21 3.08 -25.56
C GLU A 160 3.94 3.38 -26.87
N SER A 161 5.11 2.76 -27.13
CA SER A 161 5.83 2.90 -28.41
C SER A 161 5.28 2.00 -29.52
N ARG A 162 4.57 0.92 -29.18
CA ARG A 162 4.09 -0.09 -30.14
C ARG A 162 2.58 -0.16 -30.27
N THR A 163 1.85 0.50 -29.37
CA THR A 163 0.38 0.41 -29.27
C THR A 163 -0.23 1.76 -28.90
N SER A 164 -1.54 1.90 -29.08
CA SER A 164 -2.30 3.08 -28.62
C SER A 164 -2.65 3.05 -27.13
N CYS A 165 -2.29 1.98 -26.42
CA CYS A 165 -2.57 1.81 -24.99
C CYS A 165 -1.86 2.89 -24.17
N ARG A 166 -2.57 3.45 -23.19
CA ARG A 166 -2.02 4.43 -22.25
C ARG A 166 -1.79 3.79 -20.89
N CYS A 167 -0.59 4.01 -20.34
CA CYS A 167 -0.15 3.31 -19.13
C CYS A 167 -0.22 4.23 -17.91
N ILE A 168 -0.69 3.71 -16.77
CA ILE A 168 -0.69 4.41 -15.47
C ILE A 168 0.55 4.00 -14.67
N ALA A 169 1.74 4.24 -15.22
CA ALA A 169 3.03 3.93 -14.61
C ALA A 169 4.01 5.06 -14.88
N PHE A 170 4.98 5.33 -14.01
CA PHE A 170 5.96 6.39 -14.28
C PHE A 170 6.84 6.08 -15.49
N ASP A 171 7.40 7.12 -16.11
CA ASP A 171 8.49 6.95 -17.07
C ASP A 171 9.76 6.41 -16.37
N ALA A 172 10.69 5.84 -17.14
CA ALA A 172 11.89 5.22 -16.59
C ALA A 172 12.77 6.21 -15.79
N GLU A 173 12.81 7.48 -16.18
CA GLU A 173 13.63 8.52 -15.55
C GLU A 173 13.06 8.92 -14.18
N LEU A 174 11.75 9.17 -14.10
CA LEU A 174 11.04 9.47 -12.87
C LEU A 174 11.00 8.26 -11.94
N ALA A 175 10.76 7.06 -12.49
CA ALA A 175 10.82 5.82 -11.72
C ALA A 175 12.17 5.64 -11.03
N ALA A 176 13.28 5.81 -11.77
CA ALA A 176 14.62 5.71 -11.20
C ALA A 176 14.89 6.76 -10.11
N ARG A 177 14.42 8.00 -10.30
CA ARG A 177 14.56 9.06 -9.28
C ARG A 177 13.70 8.82 -8.04
N PHE A 178 12.48 8.28 -8.18
CA PHE A 178 11.52 8.15 -7.07
C PHE A 178 11.76 6.91 -6.20
N ILE A 179 12.48 5.90 -6.70
CA ILE A 179 12.83 4.70 -5.91
C ILE A 179 13.86 5.02 -4.83
N HIS A 180 14.82 5.92 -5.12
CA HIS A 180 15.89 6.27 -4.19
C HIS A 180 15.58 7.57 -3.44
N THR A 181 15.56 7.52 -2.10
CA THR A 181 15.23 8.68 -1.26
C THR A 181 16.09 9.90 -1.56
N ASP A 182 17.40 9.74 -1.75
CA ASP A 182 18.29 10.88 -1.98
C ASP A 182 18.06 11.52 -3.37
N SER A 183 17.85 10.72 -4.41
CA SER A 183 17.50 11.20 -5.76
C SER A 183 16.14 11.88 -5.79
N PHE A 184 15.16 11.36 -5.05
CA PHE A 184 13.84 11.98 -4.92
C PHE A 184 13.95 13.35 -4.23
N ARG A 185 14.74 13.44 -3.16
CA ARG A 185 14.98 14.70 -2.43
C ARG A 185 15.68 15.74 -3.30
N GLN A 186 16.65 15.31 -4.11
CA GLN A 186 17.28 16.18 -5.10
C GLN A 186 16.25 16.70 -6.12
N PHE A 187 15.40 15.82 -6.65
CA PHE A 187 14.32 16.21 -7.56
C PHE A 187 13.39 17.26 -6.96
N LEU A 188 13.04 17.12 -5.67
CA LEU A 188 12.21 18.10 -4.97
C LEU A 188 12.92 19.44 -4.80
N ALA A 189 14.21 19.43 -4.44
CA ALA A 189 15.02 20.62 -4.25
C ALA A 189 15.19 21.41 -5.56
N GLU A 190 15.50 20.73 -6.67
CA GLU A 190 15.59 21.31 -8.02
C GLU A 190 14.30 22.00 -8.46
N ARG A 191 13.15 21.52 -7.95
CA ARG A 191 11.82 22.05 -8.25
C ARG A 191 11.31 23.05 -7.24
N ASN A 192 12.12 23.47 -6.26
CA ASN A 192 11.70 24.37 -5.19
C ASN A 192 10.44 23.86 -4.47
N LEU A 193 10.39 22.57 -4.17
CA LEU A 193 9.35 21.95 -3.34
C LEU A 193 9.83 21.89 -1.87
N PRO A 194 8.92 21.93 -0.89
CA PRO A 194 9.31 21.91 0.52
C PRO A 194 9.86 20.53 0.90
N VAL A 195 11.18 20.43 1.04
CA VAL A 195 11.86 19.20 1.45
C VAL A 195 12.13 19.23 2.95
N LEU A 196 11.97 18.10 3.63
CA LEU A 196 12.40 17.96 5.02
C LEU A 196 13.91 18.13 5.11
N GLU A 197 14.43 18.99 5.98
CA GLU A 197 15.88 19.16 6.13
C GLU A 197 16.54 17.90 6.68
N ARG A 198 17.61 17.48 5.99
CA ARG A 198 18.44 16.32 6.37
C ARG A 198 19.88 16.63 6.02
N HIS A 199 20.76 16.51 7.00
CA HIS A 199 22.18 16.80 6.86
C HIS A 199 22.99 15.59 7.30
N GLN A 200 23.97 15.20 6.49
CA GLN A 200 25.02 14.31 6.93
C GLN A 200 26.05 15.12 7.70
N VAL A 201 26.39 14.63 8.89
CA VAL A 201 27.22 15.31 9.86
C VAL A 201 28.46 14.47 10.10
N HIS A 202 29.61 15.03 9.71
CA HIS A 202 30.92 14.41 9.88
C HIS A 202 31.72 14.99 11.06
N SER A 203 31.22 16.05 11.70
CA SER A 203 31.87 16.70 12.84
C SER A 203 30.85 17.36 13.78
N ARG A 204 31.23 17.54 15.04
CA ARG A 204 30.41 18.25 16.04
C ARG A 204 30.17 19.71 15.66
N ASP A 205 31.17 20.38 15.07
CA ASP A 205 31.07 21.76 14.59
C ASP A 205 29.96 21.94 13.54
N SER A 206 29.80 20.96 12.64
CA SER A 206 28.72 20.98 11.65
C SER A 206 27.34 20.98 12.31
N ILE A 207 27.14 20.31 13.44
CA ILE A 207 25.88 20.35 14.20
C ILE A 207 25.61 21.76 14.69
N HIS A 208 26.59 22.37 15.36
CA HIS A 208 26.43 23.72 15.90
C HIS A 208 26.15 24.74 14.80
N LYS A 209 26.82 24.63 13.64
CA LYS A 209 26.56 25.48 12.48
C LYS A 209 25.13 25.34 11.96
N ILE A 210 24.59 24.11 11.91
CA ILE A 210 23.21 23.88 11.46
C ILE A 210 22.21 24.44 12.49
N LEU A 211 22.39 24.14 13.77
CA LEU A 211 21.52 24.64 14.85
C LEU A 211 21.52 26.18 14.93
N HIS A 212 22.66 26.81 14.70
CA HIS A 212 22.77 28.27 14.69
C HIS A 212 22.07 28.91 13.48
N ARG A 213 22.09 28.26 12.30
CA ARG A 213 21.39 28.76 11.11
C ARG A 213 19.87 28.68 11.23
N SER A 214 19.37 27.73 12.01
CA SER A 214 17.94 27.44 12.14
C SER A 214 17.52 27.36 13.63
N PRO A 215 17.52 28.49 14.37
CA PRO A 215 17.33 28.47 15.82
C PRO A 215 15.91 28.06 16.26
N SER A 216 14.91 28.20 15.39
CA SER A 216 13.52 27.82 15.66
C SER A 216 13.22 26.34 15.41
N LYS A 217 14.12 25.62 14.73
CA LYS A 217 13.91 24.23 14.30
C LYS A 217 14.49 23.25 15.31
N SER A 218 13.77 22.17 15.54
CA SER A 218 14.28 20.99 16.24
C SER A 218 14.72 19.94 15.23
N TYR A 219 15.71 19.15 15.62
CA TYR A 219 16.33 18.10 14.84
C TYR A 219 16.50 16.85 15.69
N GLN A 220 16.31 15.70 15.07
CA GLN A 220 16.69 14.39 15.59
C GLN A 220 18.03 14.00 14.96
N ILE A 221 18.97 13.59 15.80
CA ILE A 221 20.26 13.06 15.36
C ILE A 221 20.29 11.54 15.56
N ARG A 222 20.70 10.82 14.50
CA ARG A 222 20.80 9.35 14.48
C ARG A 222 22.05 8.90 13.74
N ARG A 223 22.60 7.75 14.12
CA ARG A 223 23.74 7.15 13.40
C ARG A 223 23.27 6.55 12.07
N LEU A 224 24.07 6.69 11.01
CA LEU A 224 23.77 6.08 9.72
C LEU A 224 23.87 4.54 9.81
N GLY A 225 22.86 3.81 9.32
CA GLY A 225 22.83 2.34 9.37
C GLY A 225 22.31 1.73 10.68
N SER A 226 21.88 2.56 11.62
CA SER A 226 21.29 2.17 12.89
C SER A 226 19.85 1.64 12.76
N SER A 227 19.52 0.60 13.53
CA SER A 227 18.14 0.08 13.65
C SER A 227 17.27 1.02 14.50
N ALA A 228 15.94 0.92 14.37
CA ALA A 228 14.96 1.82 14.99
C ALA A 228 15.04 1.95 16.53
N ASN A 229 15.86 1.15 17.22
CA ASN A 229 15.98 1.09 18.68
C ASN A 229 17.20 1.83 19.26
N GLU A 230 18.07 2.46 18.47
CA GLU A 230 19.12 3.34 19.05
C GLU A 230 18.53 4.69 19.49
N ALA A 231 19.13 5.25 20.55
CA ALA A 231 18.68 6.48 21.20
C ALA A 231 18.62 7.66 20.21
N VAL A 232 17.39 8.08 19.89
CA VAL A 232 17.13 9.28 19.10
C VAL A 232 17.33 10.50 20.00
N VAL A 233 18.39 11.27 19.74
CA VAL A 233 18.67 12.50 20.49
C VAL A 233 18.02 13.68 19.79
N VAL A 234 17.22 14.44 20.53
CA VAL A 234 16.60 15.69 20.06
C VAL A 234 17.46 16.89 20.42
N LEU A 235 17.72 17.76 19.43
CA LEU A 235 18.47 19.01 19.54
C LEU A 235 17.66 20.16 18.89
N PRO A 236 17.78 21.42 19.34
CA PRO A 236 18.50 21.85 20.54
C PRO A 236 17.76 21.45 21.82
N LYS A 237 18.50 21.33 22.93
CA LYS A 237 17.91 21.17 24.27
C LYS A 237 17.45 22.54 24.79
N ARG A 238 16.76 22.56 25.94
CA ARG A 238 16.23 23.79 26.57
C ARG A 238 17.28 24.90 26.76
N THR A 239 18.55 24.56 26.92
CA THR A 239 19.64 25.52 27.03
C THR A 239 20.78 25.16 26.09
N LEU A 240 21.53 26.17 25.64
CA LEU A 240 22.72 25.97 24.83
C LEU A 240 23.71 25.05 25.54
N SER A 241 23.99 25.28 26.82
CA SER A 241 24.92 24.44 27.61
C SER A 241 24.53 22.97 27.60
N LYS A 242 23.25 22.64 27.78
CA LYS A 242 22.77 21.24 27.69
C LYS A 242 22.92 20.67 26.28
N THR A 243 22.70 21.50 25.27
CA THR A 243 22.91 21.10 23.86
C THR A 243 24.38 20.76 23.61
N TYR A 244 25.31 21.59 24.11
CA TYR A 244 26.75 21.33 24.00
C TYR A 244 27.17 20.06 24.74
N SER A 245 26.71 19.86 25.98
CA SER A 245 26.98 18.64 26.75
C SER A 245 26.52 17.39 26.00
N GLU A 246 25.28 17.39 25.51
CA GLU A 246 24.75 16.26 24.76
C GLU A 246 25.54 15.98 23.47
N VAL A 247 25.85 17.02 22.68
CA VAL A 247 26.63 16.88 21.44
C VAL A 247 28.05 16.38 21.71
N SER A 248 28.61 16.69 22.88
CA SER A 248 29.95 16.21 23.27
C SER A 248 29.98 14.69 23.51
N GLU A 249 28.89 14.11 24.01
CA GLU A 249 28.74 12.67 24.23
C GLU A 249 28.58 11.88 22.93
N ILE A 250 28.12 12.53 21.85
CA ILE A 250 27.99 11.90 20.54
C ILE A 250 29.38 11.68 19.93
N GLN A 251 29.70 10.42 19.67
CA GLN A 251 30.92 10.00 18.98
C GLN A 251 30.74 10.11 17.46
N ILE A 252 31.11 11.27 16.91
CA ILE A 252 31.06 11.55 15.47
C ILE A 252 32.46 11.40 14.89
N SER A 253 32.60 10.63 13.82
CA SER A 253 33.82 10.51 13.04
C SER A 253 33.54 10.66 11.55
N GLN A 254 34.58 10.87 10.74
CA GLN A 254 34.43 10.91 9.28
C GLN A 254 33.99 9.56 8.72
N GLU A 255 34.47 8.46 9.31
CA GLU A 255 34.17 7.08 8.89
C GLU A 255 32.76 6.63 9.31
N LEU A 256 32.21 7.19 10.39
CA LEU A 256 30.87 6.90 10.89
C LEU A 256 30.03 8.19 10.95
N PRO A 257 29.50 8.65 9.80
CA PRO A 257 28.69 9.85 9.75
C PRO A 257 27.37 9.68 10.49
N TRP A 258 26.92 10.77 11.12
CA TRP A 258 25.59 10.87 11.71
C TRP A 258 24.66 11.63 10.78
N VAL A 259 23.36 11.42 10.93
CA VAL A 259 22.31 12.11 10.19
C VAL A 259 21.55 13.00 11.16
N LEU A 260 21.52 14.29 10.87
CA LEU A 260 20.69 15.27 11.53
C LEU A 260 19.46 15.55 10.65
N GLN A 261 18.27 15.22 11.13
CA GLN A 261 17.01 15.34 10.39
C GLN A 261 16.05 16.24 11.17
N GLN A 262 15.36 17.16 10.49
CA GLN A 262 14.37 18.02 11.14
C GLN A 262 13.30 17.18 11.82
N GLN A 263 13.01 17.51 13.08
CA GLN A 263 11.92 16.92 13.85
C GLN A 263 10.66 17.75 13.63
N THR A 264 9.53 17.07 13.52
CA THR A 264 8.23 17.71 13.37
C THR A 264 7.33 17.47 14.58
N ARG A 265 6.43 18.41 14.84
CA ARG A 265 5.59 18.45 16.06
C ARG A 265 4.25 17.73 15.90
N LEU A 266 3.58 17.88 14.76
CA LEU A 266 2.28 17.25 14.50
C LEU A 266 2.39 15.78 14.07
N GLY A 267 3.54 15.40 13.53
CA GLY A 267 3.84 14.03 13.16
C GLY A 267 3.87 13.79 11.66
N GLU A 268 3.69 12.52 11.30
CA GLU A 268 3.89 12.02 9.93
C GLU A 268 2.56 11.67 9.27
N PHE A 269 2.40 12.14 8.04
CA PHE A 269 1.25 11.93 7.19
C PHE A 269 1.67 11.25 5.90
N TYR A 270 0.71 10.62 5.24
CA TYR A 270 0.87 10.09 3.90
C TYR A 270 -0.21 10.65 2.99
N ALA A 271 0.20 11.06 1.80
CA ALA A 271 -0.72 11.37 0.70
C ALA A 271 -0.57 10.29 -0.36
N ASP A 272 -1.56 9.39 -0.45
CA ASP A 272 -1.63 8.47 -1.58
C ASP A 272 -2.36 9.16 -2.71
N ILE A 273 -1.73 9.25 -3.88
CA ILE A 273 -2.21 10.04 -5.00
C ILE A 273 -2.19 9.23 -6.29
N LEU A 274 -3.20 9.49 -7.14
CA LEU A 274 -3.17 9.17 -8.56
C LEU A 274 -2.83 10.46 -9.30
N VAL A 275 -1.68 10.47 -9.96
CA VAL A 275 -1.27 11.57 -10.84
C VAL A 275 -1.47 11.15 -12.29
N VAL A 276 -2.08 12.00 -13.09
CA VAL A 276 -2.15 11.82 -14.54
C VAL A 276 -1.74 13.13 -15.19
N ARG A 277 -0.73 13.06 -16.06
CA ARG A 277 -0.17 14.20 -16.81
C ARG A 277 0.13 15.43 -15.95
N GLY A 278 0.71 15.22 -14.77
CA GLY A 278 1.08 16.32 -13.86
C GLY A 278 -0.09 16.93 -13.09
N HIS A 279 -1.25 16.26 -13.03
CA HIS A 279 -2.37 16.68 -12.19
C HIS A 279 -2.79 15.56 -11.23
N VAL A 280 -3.19 15.93 -10.01
CA VAL A 280 -3.75 14.99 -9.05
C VAL A 280 -5.21 14.73 -9.42
N HIS A 281 -5.53 13.46 -9.67
CA HIS A 281 -6.90 13.04 -9.99
C HIS A 281 -7.60 12.32 -8.85
N ALA A 282 -6.83 11.79 -7.90
CA ALA A 282 -7.34 11.24 -6.65
C ALA A 282 -6.29 11.45 -5.57
N ILE A 283 -6.75 11.74 -4.36
CA ILE A 283 -5.90 11.89 -3.19
C ILE A 283 -6.59 11.34 -1.95
N LYS A 284 -5.84 10.58 -1.17
CA LYS A 284 -6.22 10.11 0.16
C LYS A 284 -5.14 10.48 1.16
N VAL A 285 -5.54 11.15 2.23
CA VAL A 285 -4.62 11.58 3.30
C VAL A 285 -4.79 10.67 4.52
N ARG A 286 -3.67 10.18 5.02
CA ARG A 286 -3.57 9.26 6.16
C ARG A 286 -2.57 9.78 7.19
N LEU A 287 -2.78 9.46 8.46
CA LEU A 287 -1.78 9.63 9.52
C LEU A 287 -0.96 8.33 9.67
N ALA A 288 0.36 8.44 9.88
CA ALA A 288 1.27 7.30 10.00
C ALA A 288 1.09 6.50 11.30
N GLU A 289 0.93 7.21 12.42
CA GLU A 289 0.71 6.63 13.75
C GLU A 289 -0.70 6.97 14.23
N ALA A 290 -1.43 5.99 14.77
CA ALA A 290 -2.76 6.18 15.36
C ALA A 290 -2.74 6.95 16.69
N ARG A 291 -1.87 7.97 16.83
CA ARG A 291 -1.81 8.84 18.02
C ARG A 291 -3.05 9.70 18.19
N SER A 292 -3.81 9.92 17.12
CA SER A 292 -5.10 10.61 17.16
C SER A 292 -6.22 9.68 16.70
N PRO A 293 -7.07 9.17 17.61
CA PRO A 293 -8.29 8.44 17.26
C PRO A 293 -9.35 9.33 16.59
N HIS A 294 -9.04 10.61 16.34
CA HIS A 294 -9.97 11.62 15.83
C HIS A 294 -9.52 12.24 14.50
N TRP A 295 -8.51 11.68 13.84
CA TRP A 295 -8.09 12.17 12.52
C TRP A 295 -9.25 12.16 11.54
N GLY A 296 -9.51 13.32 10.96
CA GLY A 296 -10.56 13.55 9.97
C GLY A 296 -11.90 13.96 10.56
N ALA A 297 -11.98 14.19 11.88
CA ALA A 297 -13.19 14.69 12.54
C ALA A 297 -13.16 16.22 12.78
N SER A 298 -11.98 16.85 12.74
CA SER A 298 -11.82 18.28 13.03
C SER A 298 -11.75 19.14 11.76
N ARG A 299 -12.24 20.39 11.84
CA ARG A 299 -12.04 21.40 10.78
C ARG A 299 -10.55 21.69 10.53
N LEU A 300 -9.71 21.48 11.54
CA LEU A 300 -8.26 21.59 11.39
C LEU A 300 -7.71 20.50 10.48
N ASP A 301 -8.23 19.27 10.59
CA ASP A 301 -7.82 18.14 9.76
C ASP A 301 -8.24 18.37 8.29
N GLU A 302 -9.44 18.91 8.08
CA GLU A 302 -9.92 19.32 6.75
C GLU A 302 -9.03 20.41 6.14
N ALA A 303 -8.66 21.43 6.94
CA ALA A 303 -7.76 22.50 6.50
C ALA A 303 -6.36 21.95 6.16
N LEU A 304 -5.83 21.04 6.99
CA LEU A 304 -4.55 20.39 6.75
C LEU A 304 -4.59 19.51 5.51
N ALA A 305 -5.62 18.69 5.33
CA ALA A 305 -5.79 17.87 4.12
C ALA A 305 -5.96 18.73 2.86
N THR A 306 -6.62 19.88 2.97
CA THR A 306 -6.69 20.87 1.87
C THR A 306 -5.30 21.44 1.57
N GLY A 307 -4.50 21.76 2.58
CA GLY A 307 -3.11 22.20 2.43
C GLY A 307 -2.24 21.15 1.77
N ILE A 308 -2.35 19.89 2.22
CA ILE A 308 -1.67 18.73 1.64
C ILE A 308 -2.09 18.55 0.18
N HIS A 309 -3.37 18.64 -0.14
CA HIS A 309 -3.86 18.52 -1.50
C HIS A 309 -3.28 19.60 -2.43
N ARG A 310 -3.26 20.87 -1.99
CA ARG A 310 -2.62 21.96 -2.74
C ARG A 310 -1.12 21.70 -2.95
N LEU A 311 -0.43 21.21 -1.92
CA LEU A 311 0.99 20.86 -2.04
C LEU A 311 1.20 19.71 -3.04
N MET A 312 0.36 18.67 -3.00
CA MET A 312 0.44 17.55 -3.93
C MET A 312 0.07 17.95 -5.36
N GLN A 313 -0.85 18.89 -5.54
CA GLN A 313 -1.17 19.47 -6.84
C GLN A 313 0.02 20.25 -7.41
N ASN A 314 0.68 21.09 -6.60
CA ASN A 314 1.91 21.80 -6.99
C ASN A 314 3.07 20.82 -7.27
N PHE A 315 3.22 19.77 -6.44
CA PHE A 315 4.16 18.68 -6.71
C PHE A 315 3.87 18.02 -8.06
N ALA A 316 2.59 17.77 -8.36
CA ALA A 316 2.13 17.20 -9.62
C ALA A 316 2.53 18.06 -10.82
N GLU A 317 2.21 19.36 -10.75
CA GLU A 317 2.45 20.33 -11.81
C GLU A 317 3.93 20.51 -12.08
N LYS A 318 4.76 20.60 -11.03
CA LYS A 318 6.23 20.70 -11.14
C LYS A 318 6.88 19.41 -11.65
N GLY A 319 6.22 18.26 -11.50
CA GLY A 319 6.61 17.01 -12.15
C GLY A 319 6.39 17.01 -13.66
N GLY A 320 5.52 17.90 -14.16
CA GLY A 320 5.24 18.09 -15.57
C GLY A 320 4.32 17.03 -16.17
N THR A 321 4.02 17.18 -17.46
CA THR A 321 3.05 16.34 -18.18
C THR A 321 3.45 14.87 -18.33
N ARG A 322 4.73 14.54 -18.12
CA ARG A 322 5.20 13.15 -18.12
C ARG A 322 4.85 12.41 -16.82
N MET A 323 4.49 13.14 -15.76
CA MET A 323 4.22 12.51 -14.46
C MET A 323 2.84 11.86 -14.47
N THR A 324 2.82 10.54 -14.59
CA THR A 324 1.60 9.73 -14.58
C THR A 324 1.87 8.43 -13.82
N GLY A 325 1.05 8.10 -12.83
CA GLY A 325 1.22 6.93 -11.99
C GLY A 325 0.68 7.13 -10.59
N HIS A 326 0.87 6.11 -9.75
CA HIS A 326 0.50 6.15 -8.33
C HIS A 326 1.70 6.43 -7.45
N LEU A 327 1.51 7.27 -6.45
CA LEU A 327 2.55 7.64 -5.50
C LEU A 327 1.98 7.70 -4.10
N SER A 328 2.67 7.14 -3.11
CA SER A 328 2.42 7.40 -1.71
C SER A 328 3.52 8.32 -1.20
N VAL A 329 3.20 9.57 -0.92
CA VAL A 329 4.18 10.59 -0.50
C VAL A 329 4.13 10.71 1.01
N ARG A 330 5.28 10.56 1.68
CA ARG A 330 5.41 10.78 3.12
C ARG A 330 5.67 12.25 3.39
N LEU A 331 4.82 12.81 4.24
CA LEU A 331 4.79 14.21 4.62
C LEU A 331 5.04 14.32 6.12
N LEU A 332 5.81 15.32 6.53
CA LEU A 332 5.93 15.68 7.94
C LEU A 332 5.42 17.09 8.12
N VAL A 333 4.57 17.27 9.13
CA VAL A 333 3.92 18.55 9.40
C VAL A 333 4.50 19.15 10.67
N ASP A 334 5.10 20.32 10.53
CA ASP A 334 5.63 21.10 11.63
C ASP A 334 4.68 22.24 12.02
N GLU A 335 4.77 22.67 13.28
CA GLU A 335 4.04 23.82 13.79
C GLU A 335 5.02 24.97 14.02
N GLU A 336 4.91 25.99 13.18
CA GLU A 336 5.64 27.23 13.32
C GLU A 336 4.79 28.21 14.13
N PHE A 337 5.35 28.72 15.22
CA PHE A 337 4.70 29.67 16.11
C PHE A 337 5.18 31.07 15.75
N ASP A 338 4.30 31.87 15.18
CA ASP A 338 4.50 33.30 15.01
C ASP A 338 3.86 34.05 16.19
N HIS A 339 4.22 35.32 16.38
CA HIS A 339 3.80 36.12 17.53
C HIS A 339 2.27 36.18 17.73
N SER A 340 1.49 36.02 16.65
CA SER A 340 0.02 36.07 16.66
C SER A 340 -0.67 34.86 16.03
N SER A 341 0.05 33.86 15.52
CA SER A 341 -0.57 32.72 14.84
C SER A 341 0.30 31.47 14.84
N VAL A 342 -0.35 30.31 14.85
CA VAL A 342 0.31 29.02 14.60
C VAL A 342 0.09 28.65 13.13
N ARG A 343 1.17 28.37 12.41
CA ARG A 343 1.14 27.96 11.00
C ARG A 343 1.63 26.52 10.88
N HIS A 344 0.90 25.73 10.11
CA HIS A 344 1.31 24.38 9.73
C HIS A 344 2.17 24.42 8.47
N THR A 345 3.43 24.00 8.60
CA THR A 345 4.36 23.87 7.47
C THR A 345 4.48 22.39 7.11
N ILE A 346 4.21 22.08 5.84
CA ILE A 346 4.20 20.70 5.33
C ILE A 346 5.49 20.46 4.54
N HIS A 347 6.30 19.50 4.99
CA HIS A 347 7.53 19.08 4.34
C HIS A 347 7.38 17.69 3.71
N ILE A 348 7.99 17.47 2.56
CA ILE A 348 8.05 16.18 1.87
C ILE A 348 9.35 15.46 2.30
N SER A 349 9.23 14.20 2.73
CA SER A 349 10.38 13.38 3.16
C SER A 349 10.83 12.39 2.08
N ASP A 350 9.92 11.49 1.71
CA ASP A 350 10.17 10.35 0.84
C ASP A 350 8.87 9.95 0.11
N CYS A 351 8.96 8.99 -0.80
CA CYS A 351 7.80 8.46 -1.50
C CYS A 351 7.94 6.98 -1.83
N VAL A 352 6.81 6.30 -2.02
CA VAL A 352 6.72 4.93 -2.53
C VAL A 352 5.91 4.95 -3.85
N PRO A 353 6.56 4.79 -5.01
CA PRO A 353 5.86 4.74 -6.30
C PRO A 353 5.25 3.36 -6.58
N GLY A 354 4.21 3.34 -7.42
CA GLY A 354 3.67 2.13 -8.04
C GLY A 354 2.58 1.41 -7.21
N ALA A 355 2.52 0.08 -7.34
CA ALA A 355 1.43 -0.76 -6.84
C ALA A 355 1.13 -0.60 -5.34
N ALA A 356 2.14 -0.36 -4.51
CA ALA A 356 1.96 -0.16 -3.07
C ALA A 356 1.15 1.10 -2.74
N ALA A 357 1.22 2.14 -3.57
CA ALA A 357 0.43 3.35 -3.40
C ALA A 357 -1.05 3.12 -3.74
N VAL A 358 -1.34 2.23 -4.71
CA VAL A 358 -2.72 1.86 -5.09
C VAL A 358 -3.46 1.24 -3.93
N GLU A 359 -2.80 0.37 -3.18
CA GLU A 359 -3.39 -0.32 -2.02
C GLU A 359 -4.01 0.68 -1.04
N ASN A 360 -3.23 1.68 -0.65
CA ASN A 360 -3.69 2.65 0.33
C ASN A 360 -4.75 3.58 -0.25
N LEU A 361 -4.60 4.02 -1.50
CA LEU A 361 -5.53 4.90 -2.20
C LEU A 361 -6.94 4.29 -2.35
N VAL A 362 -7.01 3.00 -2.68
CA VAL A 362 -8.27 2.30 -2.98
C VAL A 362 -8.94 1.76 -1.72
N ARG A 363 -8.18 1.50 -0.65
CA ARG A 363 -8.73 0.99 0.61
C ARG A 363 -9.81 1.93 1.14
N ASP A 364 -11.00 1.41 1.48
CA ASP A 364 -12.10 2.16 2.12
C ASP A 364 -12.57 3.43 1.38
N ALA A 365 -12.20 3.62 0.11
CA ALA A 365 -12.54 4.79 -0.70
C ALA A 365 -13.17 4.39 -2.03
N THR A 366 -13.98 5.29 -2.60
CA THR A 366 -14.51 5.10 -3.95
C THR A 366 -13.37 5.11 -4.96
N CYS A 367 -13.25 4.03 -5.75
CA CYS A 367 -12.19 3.90 -6.75
C CYS A 367 -12.26 5.04 -7.79
N PRO A 368 -11.13 5.72 -8.10
CA PRO A 368 -11.12 6.92 -8.93
C PRO A 368 -11.10 6.59 -10.44
N VAL A 369 -12.06 5.80 -10.94
CA VAL A 369 -12.14 5.36 -12.35
C VAL A 369 -12.07 6.54 -13.33
N ALA A 370 -12.83 7.61 -13.07
CA ALA A 370 -12.82 8.81 -13.90
C ALA A 370 -11.45 9.54 -13.92
N GLY A 371 -10.67 9.43 -12.84
CA GLY A 371 -9.29 9.93 -12.80
C GLY A 371 -8.37 9.19 -13.77
N TYR A 372 -8.54 7.88 -13.93
CA TYR A 372 -7.78 7.11 -14.91
C TYR A 372 -8.20 7.43 -16.35
N LEU A 373 -9.50 7.63 -16.60
CA LEU A 373 -10.02 8.00 -17.93
C LEU A 373 -9.47 9.35 -18.44
N ALA A 374 -8.99 10.22 -17.55
CA ALA A 374 -8.34 11.49 -17.90
C ALA A 374 -7.07 11.29 -18.75
N ILE A 375 -6.44 10.11 -18.73
CA ILE A 375 -5.26 9.84 -19.57
C ILE A 375 -5.62 9.76 -21.07
N ILE A 376 -6.86 9.39 -21.40
CA ILE A 376 -7.34 9.31 -22.78
C ILE A 376 -8.07 10.59 -23.18
N SER A 377 -8.66 11.29 -22.21
CA SER A 377 -9.44 12.50 -22.44
C SER A 377 -8.57 13.65 -22.98
N SER A 378 -9.19 14.51 -23.81
CA SER A 378 -8.54 15.67 -24.43
C SER A 378 -8.30 16.79 -23.41
N GLU A 379 -7.41 17.72 -23.75
CA GLU A 379 -7.09 18.90 -22.93
C GLU A 379 -8.28 19.83 -22.68
N ALA A 380 -9.24 19.85 -23.59
CA ALA A 380 -10.41 20.73 -23.52
C ALA A 380 -11.40 20.36 -22.39
N ASP A 381 -11.46 19.10 -21.95
CA ASP A 381 -12.41 18.63 -20.92
C ASP A 381 -11.90 18.88 -19.48
N ARG A 382 -10.73 19.52 -19.31
CA ARG A 382 -10.00 19.60 -18.04
C ARG A 382 -10.48 20.70 -17.08
N ALA A 383 -11.26 21.69 -17.54
CA ALA A 383 -11.58 22.90 -16.76
C ALA A 383 -12.55 22.69 -15.58
N GLY A 384 -13.11 21.49 -15.40
CA GLY A 384 -14.14 21.21 -14.38
C GLY A 384 -13.76 20.22 -13.28
N TRP A 385 -12.55 19.63 -13.29
CA TRP A 385 -12.23 18.52 -12.40
C TRP A 385 -11.86 19.00 -10.99
N LYS A 386 -12.84 18.99 -10.08
CA LYS A 386 -12.63 19.27 -8.65
C LYS A 386 -12.33 17.99 -7.88
N VAL A 387 -11.05 17.72 -7.64
CA VAL A 387 -10.64 16.68 -6.67
C VAL A 387 -10.80 17.25 -5.26
N THR A 388 -11.51 16.51 -4.41
CA THR A 388 -11.55 16.79 -2.97
C THR A 388 -10.66 15.79 -2.26
N ALA A 389 -9.89 16.24 -1.27
CA ALA A 389 -9.04 15.36 -0.47
C ALA A 389 -9.92 14.44 0.39
N THR A 390 -9.76 13.13 0.22
CA THR A 390 -10.45 12.18 1.09
C THR A 390 -9.63 11.93 2.34
N LEU A 391 -10.21 12.21 3.50
CA LEU A 391 -9.65 11.89 4.79
C LEU A 391 -9.94 10.43 5.11
N SER A 392 -8.92 9.68 5.49
CA SER A 392 -9.11 8.31 5.98
C SER A 392 -9.35 8.38 7.47
N PRO A 393 -10.56 8.10 8.00
CA PRO A 393 -10.74 8.04 9.44
C PRO A 393 -9.82 6.95 10.01
N SER A 394 -9.24 7.21 11.19
CA SER A 394 -8.52 6.18 11.96
C SER A 394 -9.52 5.16 12.51
N PHE A 395 -10.04 4.28 11.66
CA PHE A 395 -10.86 3.17 12.10
C PHE A 395 -9.98 2.09 12.73
N HIS A 396 -10.22 1.81 14.02
CA HIS A 396 -9.85 0.55 14.64
C HIS A 396 -10.94 -0.48 14.30
N PRO A 397 -10.69 -1.50 13.45
CA PRO A 397 -11.60 -2.64 13.36
C PRO A 397 -11.29 -3.60 14.52
N GLY A 398 -11.79 -3.30 15.71
CA GLY A 398 -11.66 -4.22 16.85
C GLY A 398 -11.89 -3.60 18.22
N SER A 399 -13.14 -3.30 18.58
CA SER A 399 -13.59 -3.38 19.99
C SER A 399 -15.12 -3.24 20.15
N ALA A 400 -15.85 -2.84 19.12
CA ALA A 400 -17.29 -2.71 19.21
C ALA A 400 -17.98 -3.90 18.52
N LEU A 401 -18.04 -5.05 19.20
CA LEU A 401 -19.22 -5.95 19.21
C LEU A 401 -18.95 -7.23 20.00
N ILE A 402 -19.88 -7.48 20.93
CA ILE A 402 -20.14 -8.69 21.73
C ILE A 402 -19.34 -8.78 23.04
N GLY A 403 -19.97 -8.25 24.08
CA GLY A 403 -19.73 -8.67 25.45
C GLY A 403 -20.00 -10.15 25.60
N ASN A 404 -18.98 -10.87 26.06
CA ASN A 404 -19.09 -12.08 26.87
C ASN A 404 -17.76 -12.24 27.59
N ASP A 405 -17.57 -11.36 28.57
CA ASP A 405 -16.35 -11.21 29.36
C ASP A 405 -16.20 -12.27 30.47
N THR A 406 -17.06 -13.29 30.49
CA THR A 406 -17.12 -14.27 31.59
C THR A 406 -16.23 -15.49 31.36
N ALA A 407 -16.03 -15.92 30.11
CA ALA A 407 -15.21 -17.10 29.81
C ALA A 407 -13.69 -16.79 29.84
N ILE A 408 -13.29 -15.58 29.43
CA ILE A 408 -11.89 -15.15 29.39
C ILE A 408 -11.36 -14.84 30.80
N GLN A 409 -12.21 -14.34 31.71
CA GLN A 409 -11.83 -14.03 33.09
C GLN A 409 -11.57 -15.27 33.97
N ILE A 410 -12.15 -16.42 33.62
CA ILE A 410 -11.91 -17.68 34.35
C ILE A 410 -10.59 -18.32 33.89
N LEU A 411 -10.26 -18.19 32.60
CA LEU A 411 -8.99 -18.67 32.04
C LEU A 411 -7.79 -17.76 32.38
N SER A 412 -8.04 -16.48 32.67
CA SER A 412 -7.00 -15.46 32.96
C SER A 412 -6.35 -15.57 34.35
N ARG A 413 -6.78 -16.52 35.19
CA ARG A 413 -6.19 -16.74 36.53
C ARG A 413 -5.03 -17.74 36.57
N LEU A 414 -4.75 -18.45 35.46
CA LEU A 414 -3.80 -19.58 35.47
C LEU A 414 -2.52 -19.38 34.63
N LEU A 415 -2.43 -18.34 33.80
CA LEU A 415 -1.28 -18.11 32.90
C LEU A 415 -0.91 -16.62 32.81
N SER A 416 0.38 -16.35 32.57
CA SER A 416 0.93 -14.99 32.42
C SER A 416 0.20 -14.21 31.31
N LEU A 417 -0.43 -13.10 31.72
CA LEU A 417 -1.33 -12.28 30.90
C LEU A 417 -0.74 -11.87 29.53
N ASP A 418 0.57 -11.66 29.44
CA ASP A 418 1.22 -11.24 28.20
C ASP A 418 1.34 -12.35 27.16
N LEU A 419 1.53 -13.60 27.58
CA LEU A 419 1.62 -14.75 26.67
C LEU A 419 0.25 -15.11 26.08
N VAL A 420 -0.80 -15.05 26.91
CA VAL A 420 -2.19 -15.28 26.44
C VAL A 420 -2.64 -14.15 25.53
N LYS A 421 -2.36 -12.88 25.87
CA LYS A 421 -2.67 -11.73 24.98
C LYS A 421 -1.94 -11.80 23.65
N ARG A 422 -0.64 -12.13 23.65
CA ARG A 422 0.12 -12.34 22.41
C ARG A 422 -0.42 -13.50 21.61
N GLY A 423 -0.73 -14.63 22.25
CA GLY A 423 -1.33 -15.80 21.61
C GLY A 423 -2.69 -15.50 20.98
N ALA A 424 -3.57 -14.78 21.71
CA ALA A 424 -4.88 -14.36 21.23
C ALA A 424 -4.78 -13.37 20.06
N ALA A 425 -3.86 -12.40 20.11
CA ALA A 425 -3.64 -11.46 19.02
C ALA A 425 -3.09 -12.14 17.75
N ILE A 426 -2.22 -13.15 17.91
CA ILE A 426 -1.74 -13.98 16.80
C ILE A 426 -2.92 -14.78 16.22
N LEU A 427 -3.72 -15.42 17.07
CA LEU A 427 -4.87 -16.21 16.63
C LEU A 427 -5.92 -15.35 15.92
N GLU A 428 -6.23 -14.16 16.44
CA GLU A 428 -7.15 -13.22 15.79
C GLU A 428 -6.62 -12.83 14.40
N LYS A 429 -5.33 -12.46 14.30
CA LYS A 429 -4.71 -12.12 13.01
C LYS A 429 -4.77 -13.27 12.00
N GLU A 430 -4.67 -14.52 12.46
CA GLU A 430 -4.75 -15.71 11.62
C GLU A 430 -6.19 -16.07 11.22
N LEU A 431 -7.19 -15.75 12.05
CA LEU A 431 -8.60 -16.01 11.78
C LEU A 431 -9.28 -14.90 10.96
N VAL A 432 -8.83 -13.65 11.07
CA VAL A 432 -9.41 -12.49 10.35
C VAL A 432 -9.57 -12.72 8.84
N PRO A 433 -8.61 -13.31 8.10
CA PRO A 433 -8.77 -13.59 6.67
C PRO A 433 -9.92 -14.54 6.32
N PHE A 434 -10.34 -15.40 7.27
CA PHE A 434 -11.45 -16.32 7.08
C PHE A 434 -12.81 -15.67 7.35
N LEU A 435 -12.84 -14.48 7.96
CA LEU A 435 -14.08 -13.75 8.22
C LEU A 435 -14.46 -12.93 6.99
N PHE A 436 -15.47 -13.38 6.24
CA PHE A 436 -15.90 -12.73 5.00
C PHE A 436 -16.22 -11.24 5.16
N TRP A 437 -16.75 -10.82 6.30
CA TRP A 437 -17.11 -9.42 6.56
C TRP A 437 -15.90 -8.51 6.84
N ARG A 438 -14.70 -9.08 7.10
CA ARG A 438 -13.45 -8.33 7.27
C ARG A 438 -12.51 -8.45 6.06
N ASP A 439 -12.73 -9.40 5.15
CA ASP A 439 -11.90 -9.54 3.96
C ASP A 439 -12.40 -8.61 2.83
N SER A 440 -11.53 -7.71 2.39
CA SER A 440 -11.78 -6.75 1.30
C SER A 440 -12.00 -7.39 -0.07
N ARG A 441 -11.68 -8.69 -0.24
CA ARG A 441 -12.00 -9.47 -1.44
C ARG A 441 -13.47 -9.89 -1.49
N PHE A 442 -14.16 -9.94 -0.36
CA PHE A 442 -15.58 -10.27 -0.36
C PHE A 442 -16.39 -9.09 -0.89
N SER A 443 -17.26 -9.35 -1.85
CA SER A 443 -18.28 -8.41 -2.28
C SER A 443 -19.57 -9.19 -2.45
N TYR A 444 -20.67 -8.63 -1.96
CA TYR A 444 -21.97 -9.24 -2.08
C TYR A 444 -22.33 -9.60 -3.53
N HIS A 445 -21.98 -8.71 -4.47
CA HIS A 445 -22.26 -8.91 -5.88
C HIS A 445 -21.27 -9.86 -6.56
N ASP A 446 -20.10 -10.09 -5.98
CA ASP A 446 -19.02 -10.91 -6.55
C ASP A 446 -18.30 -11.68 -5.42
N PRO A 447 -18.94 -12.68 -4.79
CA PRO A 447 -18.42 -13.35 -3.60
C PRO A 447 -17.35 -14.42 -3.90
N LEU A 448 -17.30 -14.91 -5.15
CA LEU A 448 -16.47 -16.04 -5.55
C LEU A 448 -14.96 -15.82 -5.34
N PRO A 449 -14.38 -14.63 -5.59
CA PRO A 449 -12.96 -14.38 -5.34
C PRO A 449 -12.51 -14.60 -3.91
N TRP A 450 -13.33 -14.22 -2.93
CA TRP A 450 -13.03 -14.44 -1.52
C TRP A 450 -13.07 -15.94 -1.20
N TRP A 451 -14.16 -16.61 -1.56
CA TRP A 451 -14.33 -18.04 -1.31
C TRP A 451 -13.20 -18.87 -1.94
N TRP A 452 -12.85 -18.57 -3.20
CA TRP A 452 -11.74 -19.23 -3.89
C TRP A 452 -10.40 -18.93 -3.23
N HIS A 453 -10.19 -17.69 -2.75
CA HIS A 453 -8.97 -17.35 -2.04
C HIS A 453 -8.81 -18.19 -0.77
N VAL A 454 -9.86 -18.24 0.05
CA VAL A 454 -9.86 -18.90 1.35
C VAL A 454 -9.81 -20.42 1.24
N HIS A 455 -10.61 -21.03 0.35
CA HIS A 455 -10.77 -22.49 0.31
C HIS A 455 -9.96 -23.22 -0.75
N VAL A 456 -9.44 -22.50 -1.76
CA VAL A 456 -8.67 -23.11 -2.85
C VAL A 456 -7.26 -22.55 -2.86
N TYR A 457 -7.10 -21.27 -3.16
CA TYR A 457 -5.77 -20.69 -3.35
C TYR A 457 -4.89 -20.79 -2.09
N GLN A 458 -5.40 -20.39 -0.93
CA GLN A 458 -4.63 -20.39 0.31
C GLN A 458 -4.23 -21.81 0.74
N PRO A 459 -5.13 -22.81 0.85
CA PRO A 459 -4.73 -24.18 1.20
C PRO A 459 -3.69 -24.77 0.25
N PHE A 460 -3.85 -24.59 -1.06
CA PHE A 460 -2.85 -25.06 -2.03
C PHE A 460 -1.51 -24.34 -1.88
N ARG A 461 -1.53 -23.04 -1.58
CA ARG A 461 -0.31 -22.28 -1.29
C ARG A 461 0.38 -22.80 -0.02
N GLU A 462 -0.37 -23.07 1.05
CA GLU A 462 0.20 -23.60 2.29
C GLU A 462 0.78 -25.01 2.08
N VAL A 463 0.10 -25.89 1.33
CA VAL A 463 0.63 -27.21 0.95
C VAL A 463 1.92 -27.07 0.14
N TRP A 464 1.95 -26.16 -0.84
CA TRP A 464 3.15 -25.92 -1.65
C TRP A 464 4.34 -25.44 -0.79
N LEU A 465 4.09 -24.54 0.17
CA LEU A 465 5.12 -24.07 1.10
C LEU A 465 5.64 -25.20 1.99
N LEU A 466 4.76 -26.07 2.49
CA LEU A 466 5.14 -27.27 3.24
C LEU A 466 6.00 -28.22 2.41
N VAL A 467 5.59 -28.53 1.18
CA VAL A 467 6.36 -29.41 0.27
C VAL A 467 7.73 -28.81 -0.04
N LYS A 468 7.78 -27.50 -0.28
CA LYS A 468 9.04 -26.78 -0.51
C LYS A 468 9.95 -26.85 0.72
N GLN A 469 9.42 -26.61 1.92
CA GLN A 469 10.17 -26.69 3.17
C GLN A 469 10.70 -28.11 3.45
N ILE A 470 9.90 -29.15 3.16
CA ILE A 470 10.32 -30.56 3.28
C ILE A 470 11.46 -30.89 2.29
N ARG A 471 11.37 -30.38 1.06
CA ARG A 471 12.42 -30.54 0.04
C ARG A 471 13.72 -29.84 0.44
N GLU A 472 13.63 -28.62 0.96
CA GLU A 472 14.79 -27.83 1.39
C GLU A 472 15.45 -28.37 2.67
N THR A 473 14.69 -29.03 3.55
CA THR A 473 15.23 -29.68 4.77
C THR A 473 15.84 -31.07 4.51
N GLY A 474 15.86 -31.54 3.26
CA GLY A 474 16.53 -32.79 2.87
C GLY A 474 15.84 -34.07 3.34
N LEU A 475 14.58 -33.99 3.79
CA LEU A 475 13.82 -35.15 4.30
C LEU A 475 13.27 -36.07 3.20
N VAL A 476 13.38 -35.68 1.92
CA VAL A 476 13.00 -36.53 0.78
C VAL A 476 14.04 -36.43 -0.32
N ASN A 477 15.14 -37.18 -0.18
CA ASN A 477 15.97 -37.58 -1.32
C ASN A 477 15.36 -38.84 -1.95
N GLY A 478 14.33 -38.64 -2.76
CA GLY A 478 13.74 -39.68 -3.60
C GLY A 478 13.10 -39.03 -4.83
N PRO A 479 13.45 -39.45 -6.05
CA PRO A 479 12.87 -38.87 -7.26
C PRO A 479 11.43 -39.36 -7.39
N ILE A 480 10.46 -38.47 -7.16
CA ILE A 480 9.10 -38.67 -7.66
C ILE A 480 9.08 -38.11 -9.08
N LYS A 481 9.18 -39.02 -10.07
CA LYS A 481 8.84 -38.71 -11.47
C LYS A 481 7.34 -38.39 -11.53
N ILE A 482 7.01 -37.17 -11.96
CA ILE A 482 5.79 -36.87 -12.73
C ILE A 482 6.23 -36.05 -13.92
#